data_AF-B4W388-F1
#
_entry.id   AF-B4W388-F1
#
_cell.length_a   1.000
_cell.length_b   1.000
_cell.length_c   1.000
_cell.angle_alpha   90.00
_cell.angle_beta   90.00
_cell.angle_gamma   90.00
#
_symmetry.space_group_name_H-M   'P 1'
#
loop_
_entity.id
_entity.type
_entity.pdbx_description
1 polymer ?
#
loop_
_entity_poly.entity_id
_entity_poly.type
_entity_poly.pdbx_seq_one_letter_code
_entity_poly.pdbx_strand_id
1 'polypeptide(L)' 'MISCTKFAPNAPEQNPVEDIWLQVKTFIRQFYHLCSSFKIVKWLFKFFADGQIFDFPKIFQYGKLPQSI' A
#
# COMPACT_ATOMS: atom_id res chain seq x y z
N MET A 1 -3.26 24.89 1.41
CA MET A 1 -3.82 24.52 0.10
C MET A 1 -3.45 23.07 -0.16
N ILE A 2 -4.41 22.20 -0.46
CA ILE A 2 -4.15 20.79 -0.83
C ILE A 2 -4.34 20.68 -2.34
N SER A 3 -3.34 20.17 -3.05
CA SER A 3 -3.42 19.93 -4.49
C SER A 3 -3.76 18.46 -4.74
N CYS A 4 -4.79 18.21 -5.55
CA CYS A 4 -5.20 16.85 -5.93
C CYS A 4 -4.79 16.58 -7.38
N THR A 5 -4.05 15.49 -7.60
CA THR A 5 -3.70 15.00 -8.93
C THR A 5 -4.87 14.24 -9.54
N LYS A 6 -5.29 14.58 -10.76
CA LYS A 6 -6.35 13.86 -11.48
C LYS A 6 -5.75 12.70 -12.27
N PHE A 7 -6.16 11.47 -11.96
CA PHE A 7 -5.78 10.26 -12.70
C PHE A 7 -6.73 9.99 -13.87
N ALA A 8 -6.23 9.27 -14.87
CA ALA A 8 -7.02 8.77 -15.98
C ALA A 8 -8.00 7.68 -15.51
N PRO A 9 -9.19 7.56 -16.13
CA PRO A 9 -10.11 6.49 -15.82
C PRO A 9 -9.48 5.13 -16.16
N ASN A 10 -9.72 4.12 -15.31
CA ASN A 10 -9.23 2.74 -15.49
C ASN A 10 -7.71 2.59 -15.61
N ALA A 11 -6.94 3.52 -15.02
CA ALA A 11 -5.47 3.52 -15.02
C ALA A 11 -4.91 3.24 -13.61
N PRO A 12 -5.08 2.02 -13.05
CA PRO A 12 -4.62 1.68 -11.70
C PRO A 12 -3.10 1.85 -11.54
N GLU A 13 -2.33 1.78 -12.63
CA GLU A 13 -0.90 2.05 -12.66
C GLU A 13 -0.56 3.50 -12.26
N GLN A 14 -1.51 4.43 -12.32
CA GLN A 14 -1.34 5.81 -11.83
C GLN A 14 -1.68 5.96 -10.34
N ASN A 15 -2.28 4.96 -9.70
CA ASN A 15 -2.62 5.05 -8.28
C ASN A 15 -1.52 4.37 -7.44
N PRO A 16 -0.67 5.13 -6.71
CA PRO A 16 0.38 4.54 -5.87
C PRO A 16 -0.18 3.64 -4.74
N VAL A 17 -1.45 3.84 -4.36
CA VAL A 17 -2.11 2.98 -3.36
C VAL A 17 -2.29 1.55 -3.87
N GLU A 18 -2.42 1.34 -5.18
CA GLU A 18 -2.58 -0.01 -5.75
C GLU A 18 -1.33 -0.86 -5.56
N ASP A 19 -0.12 -0.29 -5.66
CA ASP A 19 1.13 -1.02 -5.42
C ASP A 19 1.26 -1.41 -3.95
N ILE A 20 0.97 -0.47 -3.04
CA ILE A 20 0.95 -0.73 -1.59
C ILE A 20 -0.05 -1.85 -1.29
N TRP A 21 -1.26 -1.77 -1.84
CA TRP A 21 -2.30 -2.77 -1.66
C TRP A 21 -1.89 -4.13 -2.24
N LEU A 22 -1.20 -4.16 -3.38
CA LEU A 22 -0.67 -5.38 -3.97
C LEU A 22 0.39 -6.03 -3.06
N GLN A 23 1.32 -5.24 -2.51
CA GLN A 23 2.33 -5.75 -1.57
C GLN A 23 1.68 -6.34 -0.31
N VAL A 24 0.75 -5.60 0.32
CA VAL A 24 0.05 -6.07 1.52
C VAL A 24 -0.76 -7.34 1.24
N LYS A 25 -1.49 -7.40 0.13
CA LYS A 25 -2.22 -8.62 -0.28
C LYS A 25 -1.29 -9.80 -0.51
N THR A 26 -0.13 -9.56 -1.13
CA THR A 26 0.87 -10.61 -1.39
C THR A 26 1.41 -11.16 -0.07
N PHE A 27 1.72 -10.30 0.90
CA PHE A 27 2.10 -10.70 2.25
C PHE A 27 0.99 -11.53 2.92
N ILE A 28 -0.24 -11.02 2.99
CA ILE A 28 -1.36 -11.74 3.63
C ILE A 28 -1.60 -13.13 2.99
N ARG A 29 -1.43 -13.24 1.66
CA ARG A 29 -1.54 -14.52 0.95
C ARG A 29 -0.47 -15.52 1.35
N GLN A 30 0.74 -15.11 1.70
CA GLN A 30 1.76 -16.03 2.23
C GLN A 30 1.34 -16.62 3.59
N PHE A 31 0.55 -15.87 4.36
CA PHE A 31 0.03 -16.27 5.68
C PHE A 31 -1.45 -16.69 5.66
N TYR A 32 -1.98 -17.10 4.50
CA TYR A 32 -3.42 -17.41 4.35
C TYR A 32 -3.91 -18.47 5.34
N HIS A 33 -3.05 -19.43 5.70
CA HIS A 33 -3.33 -20.50 6.66
C HIS A 33 -3.58 -19.99 8.09
N LEU A 34 -3.12 -18.76 8.42
CA LEU A 34 -3.39 -18.10 9.70
C LEU A 34 -4.69 -17.28 9.69
N CYS A 35 -5.25 -17.00 8.51
CA CYS A 35 -6.40 -16.10 8.32
C CYS A 35 -7.75 -16.76 8.64
N SER A 36 -7.92 -17.31 9.85
CA SER A 36 -9.16 -17.98 10.28
C SER A 36 -10.33 -17.02 10.57
N SER A 37 -10.06 -15.72 10.63
CA SER A 37 -11.07 -14.68 10.79
C SER A 37 -10.62 -13.36 10.16
N PHE A 38 -11.60 -12.52 9.81
CA PHE A 38 -11.30 -11.19 9.29
C PHE A 38 -10.53 -10.31 10.30
N LYS A 39 -10.67 -10.58 11.61
CA LYS A 39 -9.89 -9.90 12.65
C LYS A 39 -8.39 -10.15 12.47
N ILE A 40 -7.99 -11.39 12.14
CA ILE A 40 -6.58 -11.74 11.91
C ILE A 40 -6.08 -11.10 10.61
N VAL A 41 -6.89 -11.10 9.55
CA VAL A 41 -6.55 -10.42 8.29
C VAL A 41 -6.26 -8.94 8.52
N LYS A 42 -7.12 -8.24 9.28
CA LYS A 42 -6.89 -6.82 9.63
C LYS A 42 -5.64 -6.62 10.49
N TRP A 43 -5.37 -7.55 11.40
CA TRP A 43 -4.16 -7.48 12.23
C TRP A 43 -2.90 -7.65 11.39
N LEU A 44 -2.84 -8.64 10.49
CA LEU A 44 -1.73 -8.84 9.55
C LEU A 44 -1.56 -7.65 8.61
N PHE A 45 -2.66 -7.08 8.12
CA PHE A 45 -2.64 -5.86 7.31
C PHE A 45 -1.94 -4.72 8.06
N LYS A 46 -2.37 -4.44 9.30
CA LYS A 46 -1.78 -3.38 10.11
C LYS A 46 -0.32 -3.69 10.44
N PHE A 47 -0.03 -4.91 10.89
CA PHE A 47 1.33 -5.34 11.21
C PHE A 47 2.30 -5.13 10.05
N PHE A 48 1.87 -5.47 8.82
CA PHE A 48 2.70 -5.27 7.63
C PHE A 48 2.80 -3.80 7.24
N ALA A 49 1.71 -3.04 7.24
CA ALA A 49 1.70 -1.68 6.72
C ALA A 49 2.23 -0.62 7.70
N ASP A 50 2.17 -0.89 9.01
CA ASP A 50 2.57 0.06 10.05
C ASP A 50 4.11 0.23 10.07
N GLY A 51 4.57 1.48 10.04
CA GLY A 51 5.99 1.83 10.03
C GLY A 51 6.77 1.49 8.75
N GLN A 52 6.11 0.97 7.70
CA GLN A 52 6.79 0.70 6.43
C GLN A 52 7.02 1.96 5.61
N ILE A 53 8.23 2.06 5.06
CA ILE A 53 8.54 2.96 3.96
C ILE A 53 8.35 2.16 2.68
N PHE A 54 7.27 2.46 1.94
CA PHE A 54 7.01 1.81 0.67
C PHE A 54 7.89 2.40 -0.42
N ASP A 55 8.77 1.57 -0.97
CA ASP A 55 9.57 1.89 -2.14
C ASP A 55 8.98 1.21 -3.39
N PHE A 56 8.67 2.02 -4.40
CA PHE A 56 8.28 1.54 -5.72
C PHE A 56 8.64 2.59 -6.78
N PRO A 57 8.97 2.18 -8.02
CA PRO A 57 9.68 3.03 -8.98
C PRO A 57 9.02 4.39 -9.28
N LYS A 58 7.69 4.45 -9.21
CA LYS A 58 6.91 5.64 -9.52
C LYS A 58 6.64 6.56 -8.32
N ILE A 59 7.08 6.22 -7.10
CA ILE A 59 6.79 7.04 -5.90
C ILE A 59 7.33 8.47 -6.02
N PHE A 60 8.47 8.64 -6.70
CA PHE A 60 9.08 9.94 -6.97
C PHE A 60 8.18 10.90 -7.77
N GLN A 61 7.20 10.38 -8.52
CA GLN A 61 6.26 11.17 -9.30
C GLN A 61 5.22 11.91 -8.42
N TYR A 62 5.05 11.49 -7.17
CA TYR A 62 4.08 12.05 -6.23
C TYR A 62 4.72 13.00 -5.20
N GLY A 63 6.02 13.32 -5.39
CA GLY A 63 6.78 14.24 -4.54
C GLY A 63 7.68 13.53 -3.52
N LYS A 64 8.40 14.32 -2.72
CA LYS A 64 9.21 13.82 -1.60
C LYS A 64 8.28 13.45 -0.45
N LEU A 65 7.87 12.19 -0.38
CA LEU A 65 7.18 11.68 0.80
C LEU A 65 8.16 11.68 1.98
N PRO A 66 7.75 12.14 3.18
CA PRO A 66 8.60 12.10 4.36
C PRO A 66 9.03 10.66 4.59
N GLN A 67 10.33 10.43 4.46
CA GLN A 67 10.96 9.18 4.90
C GLN A 67 11.04 9.27 6.42
N SER A 68 10.67 8.19 7.13
CA SER A 68 10.93 8.13 8.58
C SER A 68 12.44 8.22 8.80
N ILE A 69 12.87 9.07 9.73
CA ILE A 69 14.28 9.23 10.14
C ILE A 69 14.69 8.02 10.96
#